data_AF-A0A5E7A350-F1
#
_entry.id   AF-A0A5E7A350-F1
#
_cell.length_a   1.000
_cell.length_b   1.000
_cell.length_c   1.000
_cell.angle_alpha   90.00
_cell.angle_beta   90.00
_cell.angle_gamma   90.00
#
_symmetry.space_group_name_H-M   'P 1'
#
loop_
_entity.id
_entity.type
_entity.pdbx_description
1 polymer ?
#
loop_
_entity_poly.entity_id
_entity_poly.type
_entity_poly.pdbx_seq_one_letter_code
_entity_poly.pdbx_strand_id
1 'polypeptide(L)'
;MKGEQCVAAGNLLSDVRVIEAMVEAFEAEPGQLADRLLAAMHTAMAAGGEAGPVHSAALKVVGDHTWPIIDLRVDWAEEDPIGQLDGLWQAYRPQMQDYLTRALNPTTAPSYGVPGDE
;
A
#
# COMPACT_ATOMS: atom_id res chain seq x y z
N MET A 1 17.58 -7.03 1.29
CA MET A 1 18.48 -5.88 1.14
C MET A 1 18.05 -4.77 2.09
N LYS A 2 19.01 -4.06 2.69
CA LYS A 2 18.75 -2.88 3.51
C LYS A 2 18.93 -1.63 2.64
N GLY A 3 18.01 -0.69 2.74
CA GLY A 3 18.12 0.67 2.19
C GLY A 3 18.03 1.74 3.27
N GLU A 4 17.87 2.98 2.86
CA GLU A 4 17.53 4.11 3.70
C GLU A 4 16.07 3.99 4.17
N GLN A 5 15.88 3.84 5.49
CA GLN A 5 14.56 3.71 6.13
C GLN A 5 13.73 2.49 5.66
N CYS A 6 14.35 1.51 4.99
CA CYS A 6 13.63 0.33 4.49
C CYS A 6 14.47 -0.94 4.51
N VAL A 7 13.77 -2.07 4.46
CA VAL A 7 14.34 -3.39 4.19
C VAL A 7 13.41 -4.09 3.23
N ALA A 8 13.94 -4.56 2.09
CA ALA A 8 13.22 -5.41 1.16
C ALA A 8 13.71 -6.86 1.29
N ALA A 9 12.80 -7.81 1.26
CA ALA A 9 13.09 -9.24 1.34
C ALA A 9 12.10 -10.02 0.46
N GLY A 10 12.54 -11.16 -0.06
CA GLY A 10 11.73 -12.03 -0.90
C GLY A 10 12.36 -13.41 -1.05
N ASN A 11 11.55 -14.41 -1.36
CA ASN A 11 11.93 -15.78 -1.64
C ASN A 11 11.46 -16.17 -3.05
N LEU A 12 12.09 -17.17 -3.64
CA LEU A 12 11.73 -17.67 -4.98
C LEU A 12 11.63 -16.57 -6.04
N LEU A 13 12.53 -15.59 -5.97
CA LEU A 13 12.56 -14.48 -6.91
C LEU A 13 13.11 -14.94 -8.26
N SER A 14 12.61 -14.33 -9.34
CA SER A 14 13.11 -14.60 -10.69
C SER A 14 14.55 -14.10 -10.91
N ASP A 15 14.95 -13.04 -10.21
CA ASP A 15 16.29 -12.43 -10.29
C ASP A 15 16.63 -11.71 -8.97
N VAL A 16 17.93 -11.55 -8.66
CA VAL A 16 18.39 -10.77 -7.50
C VAL A 16 18.03 -9.30 -7.62
N ARG A 17 17.98 -8.77 -8.86
CA ARG A 17 17.65 -7.38 -9.18
C ARG A 17 16.25 -6.97 -8.73
N VAL A 18 15.35 -7.92 -8.49
CA VAL A 18 13.99 -7.63 -7.98
C VAL A 18 14.07 -6.90 -6.64
N ILE A 19 14.93 -7.35 -5.72
CA ILE A 19 15.07 -6.73 -4.39
C ILE A 19 15.79 -5.39 -4.48
N GLU A 20 16.74 -5.25 -5.39
CA GLU A 20 17.47 -3.99 -5.62
C GLU A 20 16.51 -2.92 -6.14
N ALA A 21 15.71 -3.28 -7.14
CA ALA A 21 14.69 -2.42 -7.73
C ALA A 21 13.62 -1.96 -6.73
N MET A 22 13.23 -2.83 -5.78
CA MET A 22 12.32 -2.44 -4.68
C MET A 22 12.90 -1.34 -3.81
N VAL A 23 14.16 -1.48 -3.40
CA VAL A 23 14.82 -0.51 -2.51
C VAL A 23 15.00 0.82 -3.23
N GLU A 24 15.52 0.78 -4.47
CA GLU A 24 15.73 1.98 -5.28
C GLU A 24 14.42 2.74 -5.52
N ALA A 25 13.34 2.04 -5.86
CA ALA A 25 12.03 2.66 -6.06
C ALA A 25 11.46 3.27 -4.78
N PHE A 26 11.58 2.58 -3.64
CA PHE A 26 11.14 3.12 -2.35
C PHE A 26 11.89 4.40 -1.94
N GLU A 27 13.20 4.44 -2.20
CA GLU A 27 14.07 5.57 -1.89
C GLU A 27 13.84 6.75 -2.84
N ALA A 28 13.57 6.47 -4.12
CA ALA A 28 13.34 7.48 -5.14
C ALA A 28 11.93 8.10 -5.08
N GLU A 29 10.92 7.34 -4.66
CA GLU A 29 9.54 7.81 -4.62
C GLU A 29 9.34 8.81 -3.45
N PRO A 30 8.90 10.05 -3.72
CA PRO A 30 8.51 10.99 -2.68
C PRO A 30 7.07 10.73 -2.20
N GLY A 31 6.64 11.43 -1.15
CA GLY A 31 5.24 11.43 -0.72
C GLY A 31 4.95 10.47 0.43
N GLN A 32 3.71 9.97 0.49
CA GLN A 32 3.26 9.17 1.63
C GLN A 32 3.90 7.79 1.60
N LEU A 33 4.08 7.18 2.77
CA LEU A 33 4.69 5.86 2.88
C LEU A 33 3.97 4.80 2.02
N ALA A 34 2.63 4.91 1.90
CA ALA A 34 1.84 4.07 1.02
C ALA A 34 2.24 4.17 -0.46
N ASP A 35 2.41 5.40 -0.97
CA ASP A 35 2.81 5.66 -2.36
C ASP A 35 4.20 5.01 -2.63
N ARG A 36 5.13 5.20 -1.69
CA ARG A 36 6.50 4.65 -1.76
C ARG A 36 6.54 3.13 -1.74
N LEU A 37 5.71 2.50 -0.91
CA LEU A 37 5.59 1.05 -0.83
C LEU A 37 4.95 0.46 -2.11
N LEU A 38 3.94 1.13 -2.66
CA LEU A 38 3.32 0.71 -3.93
C LEU A 38 4.29 0.86 -5.11
N ALA A 39 5.05 1.95 -5.18
CA ALA A 39 6.10 2.13 -6.19
C ALA A 39 7.11 0.97 -6.14
N ALA A 40 7.58 0.60 -4.94
CA ALA A 40 8.48 -0.54 -4.76
C ALA A 40 7.87 -1.85 -5.27
N MET A 41 6.59 -2.13 -4.99
CA MET A 41 5.91 -3.34 -5.47
C MET A 41 5.80 -3.37 -7.00
N HIS A 42 5.43 -2.25 -7.63
CA HIS A 42 5.34 -2.15 -9.08
C HIS A 42 6.71 -2.36 -9.76
N THR A 43 7.77 -1.73 -9.25
CA THR A 43 9.11 -1.91 -9.81
C THR A 43 9.64 -3.33 -9.60
N ALA A 44 9.34 -3.96 -8.46
CA ALA A 44 9.66 -5.37 -8.22
C ALA A 44 9.04 -6.29 -9.28
N MET A 45 7.74 -6.08 -9.56
CA MET A 45 7.01 -6.86 -10.55
C MET A 45 7.57 -6.63 -11.96
N ALA A 46 7.87 -5.38 -12.32
CA ALA A 46 8.50 -5.04 -13.60
C ALA A 46 9.91 -5.63 -13.75
N ALA A 47 10.64 -5.80 -12.64
CA ALA A 47 11.94 -6.48 -12.61
C ALA A 47 11.83 -8.02 -12.70
N GLY A 48 10.62 -8.57 -12.72
CA GLY A 48 10.32 -9.98 -12.91
C GLY A 48 9.65 -10.66 -11.72
N GLY A 49 9.50 -10.00 -10.57
CA GLY A 49 8.76 -10.53 -9.41
C GLY A 49 9.26 -11.87 -8.88
N GLU A 50 8.34 -12.64 -8.30
CA GLU A 50 8.59 -14.03 -7.93
C GLU A 50 8.52 -14.96 -9.15
N ALA A 51 9.06 -16.18 -9.03
CA ALA A 51 9.14 -17.15 -10.13
C ALA A 51 7.76 -17.66 -10.62
N GLY A 52 6.70 -17.40 -9.85
CA GLY A 52 5.33 -17.83 -10.14
C GLY A 52 4.37 -16.65 -10.32
N PRO A 53 3.09 -16.93 -10.64
CA PRO A 53 2.08 -15.90 -10.71
C PRO A 53 1.78 -15.33 -9.32
N VAL A 54 1.72 -14.00 -9.23
CA VAL A 54 1.27 -13.32 -8.02
C VAL A 54 -0.23 -13.15 -8.09
N HIS A 55 -0.93 -13.65 -7.07
CA HIS A 55 -2.39 -13.56 -6.96
C HIS A 55 -2.86 -12.64 -5.82
N SER A 56 -1.96 -12.20 -4.95
CA SER A 56 -2.32 -11.38 -3.79
C SER A 56 -1.33 -10.25 -3.58
N ALA A 57 -1.82 -9.18 -2.98
CA ALA A 57 -1.01 -8.03 -2.57
C ALA A 57 -1.67 -7.37 -1.36
N ALA A 58 -0.86 -6.83 -0.45
CA ALA A 58 -1.35 -6.15 0.74
C ALA A 58 -0.47 -4.96 1.11
N LEU A 59 -1.08 -3.91 1.62
CA LEU A 59 -0.43 -2.71 2.12
C LEU A 59 -0.92 -2.42 3.53
N LYS A 60 0.03 -2.32 4.48
CA LYS A 60 -0.26 -1.99 5.87
C LYS A 60 0.66 -0.88 6.38
N VAL A 61 0.08 0.21 6.85
CA VAL A 61 0.82 1.36 7.41
C VAL A 61 0.26 1.72 8.79
N VAL A 62 1.16 1.86 9.75
CA VAL A 62 0.87 2.32 11.11
C VAL A 62 1.52 3.69 11.28
N GLY A 63 0.75 4.68 11.72
CA GLY A 63 1.22 6.03 12.02
C GLY A 63 1.35 6.25 13.53
N ASP A 64 0.83 7.37 14.02
CA ASP A 64 0.90 7.77 15.44
C ASP A 64 -0.05 7.00 16.37
N HIS A 65 -0.83 6.07 15.84
CA HIS A 65 -1.83 5.30 16.59
C HIS A 65 -1.41 3.84 16.72
N THR A 66 -1.97 3.14 17.72
CA THR A 66 -1.66 1.73 17.97
C THR A 66 -2.30 0.78 16.96
N TRP A 67 -3.06 1.29 15.98
CA TRP A 67 -3.73 0.53 14.93
C TRP A 67 -3.26 1.00 13.53
N PRO A 68 -3.34 0.14 12.52
CA PRO A 68 -3.02 0.54 11.15
C PRO A 68 -4.00 1.61 10.66
N ILE A 69 -3.43 2.69 10.12
CA ILE A 69 -4.18 3.76 9.47
C ILE A 69 -4.41 3.47 7.98
N ILE A 70 -3.68 2.49 7.43
CA ILE A 70 -3.91 1.90 6.11
C ILE A 70 -3.80 0.39 6.29
N ASP A 71 -4.84 -0.36 5.90
CA ASP A 71 -4.85 -1.83 5.88
C ASP A 71 -5.67 -2.26 4.64
N LEU A 72 -4.98 -2.42 3.52
CA LEU A 72 -5.57 -2.71 2.21
C LEU A 72 -5.08 -4.06 1.72
N ARG A 73 -5.99 -4.88 1.19
CA ARG A 73 -5.71 -6.25 0.80
C ARG A 73 -6.44 -6.63 -0.47
N VAL A 74 -5.69 -7.24 -1.38
CA VAL A 74 -6.20 -8.05 -2.48
C VAL A 74 -5.81 -9.48 -2.14
N ASP A 75 -6.74 -10.24 -1.60
CA ASP A 75 -6.47 -11.61 -1.14
C ASP A 75 -6.43 -12.62 -2.30
N TRP A 76 -7.11 -12.31 -3.41
CA TRP A 76 -7.05 -13.08 -4.65
C TRP A 76 -7.42 -12.21 -5.85
N ALA A 77 -6.58 -12.26 -6.89
CA ALA A 77 -6.84 -11.72 -8.21
C ALA A 77 -6.31 -12.68 -9.27
N GLU A 78 -7.06 -12.84 -10.36
CA GLU A 78 -6.59 -13.59 -11.51
C GLU A 78 -5.42 -12.87 -12.20
N GLU A 79 -5.46 -11.54 -12.24
CA GLU A 79 -4.45 -10.69 -12.87
C GLU A 79 -4.23 -9.40 -12.07
N ASP A 80 -2.98 -8.93 -12.09
CA ASP A 80 -2.52 -7.65 -11.54
C ASP A 80 -3.04 -7.30 -10.13
N PRO A 81 -2.78 -8.13 -9.10
CA PRO A 81 -3.18 -7.83 -7.72
C PRO A 81 -2.57 -6.53 -7.19
N ILE A 82 -1.38 -6.13 -7.67
CA ILE A 82 -0.71 -4.90 -7.23
C ILE A 82 -1.43 -3.68 -7.81
N GLY A 83 -1.79 -3.69 -9.09
CA GLY A 83 -2.62 -2.62 -9.67
C GLY A 83 -4.00 -2.52 -9.04
N GLN A 84 -4.63 -3.66 -8.68
CA GLN A 84 -5.87 -3.64 -7.91
C GLN A 84 -5.67 -3.04 -6.51
N LEU A 85 -4.56 -3.34 -5.84
CA LEU A 85 -4.20 -2.75 -4.56
C LEU A 85 -3.96 -1.22 -4.66
N ASP A 86 -3.33 -0.75 -5.73
CA ASP A 86 -3.22 0.68 -6.01
C ASP A 86 -4.60 1.31 -6.20
N GLY A 87 -5.51 0.65 -6.91
CA GLY A 87 -6.91 1.08 -7.02
C GLY A 87 -7.61 1.24 -5.66
N LEU A 88 -7.40 0.30 -4.73
CA LEU A 88 -7.88 0.42 -3.35
C LEU A 88 -7.26 1.63 -2.63
N TRP A 89 -5.96 1.87 -2.81
CA TRP A 89 -5.28 3.02 -2.23
C TRP A 89 -5.81 4.34 -2.77
N GLN A 90 -5.98 4.50 -4.08
CA GLN A 90 -6.52 5.73 -4.66
C GLN A 90 -7.95 6.02 -4.17
N ALA A 91 -8.77 4.99 -3.98
CA ALA A 91 -10.12 5.15 -3.43
C ALA A 91 -10.10 5.53 -1.93
N TYR A 92 -9.19 4.93 -1.16
CA TYR A 92 -9.11 5.13 0.29
C TYR A 92 -8.40 6.42 0.70
N ARG A 93 -7.33 6.79 0.00
CA ARG A 93 -6.45 7.93 0.29
C ARG A 93 -7.19 9.23 0.64
N PRO A 94 -8.16 9.73 -0.14
CA PRO A 94 -8.85 10.98 0.20
C PRO A 94 -9.73 10.88 1.46
N GLN A 95 -10.13 9.67 1.85
CA GLN A 95 -11.04 9.41 2.98
C GLN A 95 -10.28 9.06 4.28
N MET A 96 -8.98 8.75 4.19
CA MET A 96 -8.16 8.26 5.30
C MET A 96 -8.28 9.17 6.54
N GLN A 97 -8.14 10.49 6.37
CA GLN A 97 -8.20 11.44 7.48
C GLN A 97 -9.58 11.51 8.13
N ASP A 98 -10.66 11.34 7.35
CA ASP A 98 -12.02 11.33 7.88
C ASP A 98 -12.26 10.07 8.72
N TYR A 99 -11.75 8.92 8.29
CA TYR A 99 -11.81 7.69 9.08
C TYR A 99 -11.01 7.81 10.39
N LEU A 100 -9.82 8.42 10.36
CA LEU A 100 -9.06 8.70 11.58
C LEU A 100 -9.81 9.64 12.52
N THR A 101 -10.39 10.71 11.98
CA THR A 101 -11.20 11.66 12.75
C THR A 101 -12.39 10.95 13.41
N ARG A 102 -13.09 10.08 12.69
CA ARG A 102 -14.20 9.27 13.24
C ARG A 102 -13.76 8.35 14.37
N ALA A 103 -12.59 7.72 14.23
CA ALA A 103 -12.05 6.82 15.25
C ALA A 103 -11.62 7.56 16.53
N LEU A 104 -11.09 8.78 16.40
CA LEU A 104 -10.56 9.55 17.53
C LEU A 104 -11.61 10.46 18.18
N ASN A 105 -12.41 11.15 17.37
CA ASN A 105 -13.44 12.09 17.82
C ASN A 105 -14.64 12.11 16.84
N PRO A 106 -15.62 11.21 17.04
CA PRO A 106 -16.73 11.06 16.11
C PRO A 106 -17.62 12.30 16.00
N THR A 107 -17.62 13.20 16.99
CA THR A 107 -18.48 14.41 16.94
C THR A 107 -17.96 15.49 15.99
N THR A 108 -16.68 15.41 15.57
CA THR A 108 -16.07 16.37 14.63
C THR A 108 -15.92 15.81 13.23
N ALA A 109 -16.37 14.58 13.00
CA ALA A 109 -16.23 13.94 11.70
C ALA A 109 -17.23 14.51 10.68
N PRO A 110 -16.84 14.68 9.41
CA PRO A 110 -17.77 14.96 8.33
C PRO A 110 -18.84 13.87 8.25
N SER A 111 -20.09 14.25 7.95
CA SER A 111 -21.12 13.26 7.68
C SER A 111 -20.76 12.39 6.47
N TYR A 112 -21.34 11.19 6.40
CA TYR A 112 -21.16 10.30 5.25
C TYR A 112 -21.83 10.80 3.98
N GLY A 113 -22.64 11.88 4.05
CA GLY A 113 -23.37 12.41 2.90
C GLY A 113 -24.40 11.42 2.39
N VAL A 114 -24.99 10.64 3.31
CA VAL A 114 -25.97 9.61 2.99
C VAL A 114 -27.38 10.20 2.92
N PRO A 115 -28.27 9.66 2.07
CA PRO A 115 -29.67 10.07 2.07
C PRO A 115 -30.26 9.96 3.48
N GLY A 116 -30.67 11.09 4.07
CA GLY A 116 -31.14 11.19 5.46
C GLY A 116 -30.35 12.15 6.36
N ASP A 117 -29.30 12.81 5.83
CA ASP A 117 -28.51 13.84 6.52
C ASP A 117 -29.15 15.26 6.50
N GLU A 118 -30.46 15.38 6.20
CA GLU A 118 -31.24 16.63 6.30
C GLU A 118 -32.00 16.75 7.63
#